data_AF-A0A6H0HAX8-F1
#
_entry.id   AF-A0A6H0HAX8-F1
#
_cell.length_a   1.000
_cell.length_b   1.000
_cell.length_c   1.000
_cell.angle_alpha   90.00
_cell.angle_beta   90.00
_cell.angle_gamma   90.00
#
_symmetry.space_group_name_H-M   'P 1'
#
loop_
_entity.id
_entity.type
_entity.pdbx_description
1 polymer ?
#
loop_
_entity_poly.entity_id
_entity_poly.type
_entity_poly.pdbx_seq_one_letter_code
_entity_poly.pdbx_strand_id
1 'polypeptide(L)'
;MNSELAKSTREDIEAKIKKIVLEHISKDVEKFNNSSKLSEHGADSLDAVEIIMAAEEEFGIEIPDEDAQKMETMEQIVEYVSNKKNNS
;
A
#
# COMPACT_ATOMS: atom_id res chain seq x y z
N MET A 1 19.61 -7.27 -21.60
CA MET A 1 18.69 -7.85 -20.60
C MET A 1 17.54 -6.88 -20.49
N ASN A 2 16.32 -7.42 -20.55
CA ASN A 2 15.09 -6.80 -21.05
C ASN A 2 14.92 -5.30 -20.76
N SER A 3 14.75 -4.56 -21.86
CA SER A 3 14.12 -3.25 -21.87
C SER A 3 12.67 -3.41 -21.47
N GLU A 4 12.24 -2.66 -20.47
CA GLU A 4 10.87 -2.14 -20.35
C GLU A 4 10.86 -1.25 -19.11
N LEU A 5 10.62 0.05 -19.31
CA LEU A 5 9.93 0.83 -18.29
C LEU A 5 8.58 0.13 -18.10
N ALA A 6 8.52 -0.86 -17.21
CA ALA A 6 7.30 -1.59 -16.97
C ALA A 6 6.30 -0.59 -16.39
N LYS A 7 5.20 -0.36 -17.12
CA LYS A 7 3.96 0.08 -16.49
C LYS A 7 3.77 -0.81 -15.27
N SER A 8 3.86 -0.26 -14.06
CA SER A 8 3.70 -1.07 -12.85
C SER A 8 2.34 -1.73 -12.92
N THR A 9 2.34 -3.06 -13.05
CA THR A 9 1.09 -3.81 -13.09
C THR A 9 0.47 -3.79 -11.68
N ARG A 10 -0.83 -4.05 -11.56
CA ARG A 10 -1.48 -4.11 -10.23
C ARG A 10 -0.77 -5.11 -9.31
N GLU A 11 -0.25 -6.20 -9.88
CA GLU A 11 0.53 -7.23 -9.17
C GLU A 11 1.83 -6.66 -8.60
N ASP A 12 2.57 -5.84 -9.35
CA ASP A 12 3.77 -5.17 -8.85
C ASP A 12 3.45 -4.17 -7.72
N ILE A 13 2.35 -3.43 -7.88
CA ILE A 13 1.88 -2.47 -6.88
C ILE A 13 1.51 -3.21 -5.59
N GLU A 14 0.76 -4.30 -5.72
CA GLU A 14 0.36 -5.14 -4.60
C GLU A 14 1.57 -5.71 -3.87
N ALA A 15 2.55 -6.28 -4.59
CA ALA A 15 3.74 -6.84 -3.97
C ALA A 15 4.55 -5.81 -3.17
N LYS A 16 4.69 -4.60 -3.71
CA LYS A 16 5.41 -3.49 -3.04
C LYS A 16 4.65 -2.98 -1.82
N ILE A 17 3.36 -2.71 -1.93
CA ILE A 17 2.54 -2.27 -0.79
C ILE A 17 2.50 -3.35 0.29
N LYS A 18 2.38 -4.62 -0.11
CA LYS A 18 2.45 -5.73 0.84
C LYS A 18 3.73 -5.68 1.65
N LYS A 19 4.87 -5.49 0.99
CA LYS A 19 6.17 -5.38 1.68
C LYS A 19 6.17 -4.25 2.70
N ILE A 20 5.71 -3.05 2.30
CA ILE A 20 5.62 -1.88 3.18
C ILE A 20 4.74 -2.19 4.40
N VAL A 21 3.55 -2.75 4.18
CA VAL A 21 2.62 -3.11 5.26
C VAL A 21 3.25 -4.13 6.22
N LEU A 22 3.90 -5.17 5.69
CA LEU A 22 4.55 -6.21 6.48
C LEU A 22 5.74 -5.72 7.31
N GLU A 23 6.37 -4.61 6.93
CA GLU A 23 7.44 -3.98 7.72
C GLU A 23 6.90 -3.27 8.96
N HIS A 24 5.62 -2.85 8.94
CA HIS A 24 5.00 -2.08 10.03
C HIS A 24 4.02 -2.92 10.88
N ILE A 25 3.47 -4.03 10.36
CA ILE A 25 2.63 -4.93 11.17
C ILE A 25 3.46 -5.96 11.95
N SER A 26 3.02 -6.27 13.17
CA SER A 26 3.72 -7.20 14.06
C SER A 26 3.31 -8.68 13.89
N LYS A 27 2.50 -9.03 12.89
CA LYS A 27 1.83 -10.35 12.78
C LYS A 27 2.31 -11.23 11.62
N ASP A 28 2.06 -12.54 11.81
CA ASP A 28 2.26 -13.61 10.83
C ASP A 28 1.79 -13.22 9.42
N VAL A 29 2.74 -13.05 8.50
CA VAL A 29 2.52 -12.79 7.08
C VAL A 29 1.53 -13.80 6.46
N GLU A 30 1.55 -15.04 6.94
CA GLU A 30 0.68 -16.12 6.45
C GLU A 30 -0.80 -15.94 6.82
N LYS A 31 -1.11 -15.16 7.87
CA LYS A 31 -2.49 -14.86 8.28
C LYS A 31 -2.96 -13.49 7.82
N PHE A 32 -2.08 -12.72 7.20
CA PHE A 32 -2.42 -11.40 6.68
C PHE A 32 -3.34 -11.53 5.47
N ASN A 33 -4.47 -10.82 5.52
CA ASN A 33 -5.43 -10.74 4.42
C ASN A 33 -5.49 -9.30 3.91
N ASN A 34 -5.37 -9.10 2.60
CA ASN A 34 -5.37 -7.78 1.98
C ASN A 34 -6.65 -6.97 2.28
N SER A 35 -7.78 -7.63 2.53
CA SER A 35 -9.06 -7.00 2.86
C SER A 35 -9.30 -6.79 4.35
N SER A 36 -8.43 -7.33 5.21
CA SER A 36 -8.51 -7.08 6.66
C SER A 36 -7.94 -5.71 7.02
N LYS A 37 -8.42 -5.14 8.12
CA LYS A 37 -7.95 -3.84 8.57
C LYS A 37 -6.51 -3.93 9.06
N LEU A 38 -5.69 -2.94 8.74
CA LEU A 38 -4.30 -2.86 9.21
C LEU A 38 -4.22 -2.86 10.75
N SER A 39 -5.18 -2.21 11.40
CA SER A 39 -5.31 -2.18 12.86
C SER A 39 -5.61 -3.53 13.51
N GLU A 40 -6.28 -4.44 12.78
CA GLU A 40 -6.45 -5.83 13.24
C GLU A 40 -5.12 -6.58 13.27
N HIS A 41 -4.10 -6.11 12.55
CA HIS A 41 -2.76 -6.69 12.53
C HIS A 41 -1.74 -5.97 13.40
N GLY A 42 -2.20 -5.01 14.20
CA GLY A 42 -1.36 -4.28 15.14
C GLY A 42 -0.73 -3.02 14.57
N ALA A 43 -1.13 -2.57 13.38
CA ALA A 43 -0.80 -1.22 12.93
C ALA A 43 -1.61 -0.20 13.73
N ASP A 44 -0.93 0.70 14.43
CA ASP A 44 -1.56 1.82 15.09
C ASP A 44 -1.75 3.02 14.13
N SER A 45 -2.18 4.16 14.66
CA SER A 45 -2.37 5.36 13.85
C SER A 45 -1.08 5.94 13.28
N LEU A 46 0.06 5.72 13.94
CA LEU A 46 1.37 6.15 13.45
C LEU A 46 1.83 5.21 12.33
N ASP A 47 1.69 3.91 12.53
CA ASP A 47 2.02 2.90 11.51
C ASP A 47 1.22 3.14 10.21
N ALA A 48 -0.07 3.48 10.34
CA ALA A 48 -0.90 3.82 9.18
C ALA A 48 -0.36 5.04 8.40
N VAL A 49 0.11 6.07 9.10
CA VAL A 49 0.73 7.25 8.45
C VAL A 49 2.03 6.86 7.76
N GLU A 50 2.90 6.08 8.41
CA GLU A 50 4.17 5.63 7.83
C GLU A 50 3.97 4.76 6.59
N ILE A 51 3.00 3.84 6.62
CA ILE A 51 2.65 3.00 5.46
C ILE A 51 2.21 3.86 4.27
N ILE A 52 1.36 4.86 4.51
CA ILE A 52 0.86 5.75 3.46
C ILE A 52 2.00 6.60 2.89
N MET A 53 2.82 7.20 3.75
CA MET A 53 3.98 8.00 3.31
C MET A 53 4.99 7.16 2.51
N ALA A 54 5.27 5.93 2.94
CA ALA A 54 6.14 5.01 2.21
C ALA A 54 5.55 4.62 0.85
N ALA A 55 4.22 4.44 0.75
CA ALA A 55 3.55 4.19 -0.52
C ALA A 55 3.62 5.43 -1.45
N GLU A 56 3.42 6.64 -0.92
CA GLU A 56 3.57 7.88 -1.67
C GLU A 56 4.97 8.02 -2.27
N GLU A 57 6.02 7.79 -1.47
CA GLU A 57 7.42 7.84 -1.92
C GLU A 57 7.74 6.74 -2.94
N GLU A 58 7.37 5.49 -2.67
CA GLU A 58 7.66 4.34 -3.53
C GLU A 58 7.03 4.48 -4.93
N PHE A 59 5.83 5.07 -5.00
CA PHE A 59 5.11 5.25 -6.26
C PHE A 59 5.18 6.68 -6.80
N GLY A 60 5.76 7.64 -6.09
CA GLY A 60 5.78 9.05 -6.49
C GLY A 60 4.37 9.61 -6.71
N ILE A 61 3.46 9.32 -5.79
CA ILE A 61 2.08 9.83 -5.78
C ILE A 61 1.85 10.69 -4.54
N GLU A 62 0.76 11.44 -4.54
CA GLU A 62 0.28 12.21 -3.39
C GLU A 62 -1.13 11.72 -3.04
N ILE A 63 -1.32 11.33 -1.79
CA ILE A 63 -2.55 10.82 -1.19
C ILE A 63 -3.02 11.88 -0.19
N PRO A 64 -4.13 12.58 -0.45
CA PRO A 64 -4.68 13.54 0.50
C PRO A 64 -5.02 12.89 1.85
N ASP A 65 -4.82 13.61 2.94
CA ASP A 65 -5.15 13.14 4.30
C ASP A 65 -6.57 12.58 4.42
N GLU A 66 -7.55 13.21 3.75
CA GLU A 66 -8.95 12.77 3.74
C GLU A 66 -9.17 11.39 3.08
N ASP A 67 -8.31 11.02 2.13
CA ASP A 67 -8.32 9.72 1.48
C ASP A 67 -7.51 8.72 2.31
N ALA A 68 -6.34 9.12 2.80
CA ALA A 68 -5.49 8.30 3.67
C ALA A 68 -6.23 7.85 4.93
N GLN A 69 -7.01 8.72 5.56
CA GLN A 69 -7.83 8.38 6.74
C GLN A 69 -8.92 7.32 6.46
N LYS A 70 -9.31 7.13 5.19
CA LYS A 70 -10.29 6.12 4.78
C LYS A 70 -9.63 4.81 4.34
N MET A 71 -8.30 4.79 4.19
CA MET A 71 -7.53 3.61 3.82
C MET A 71 -7.23 2.78 5.07
N GLU A 72 -8.18 1.91 5.42
CA GLU A 72 -8.04 1.00 6.55
C GLU A 72 -7.44 -0.36 6.15
N THR A 73 -7.44 -0.70 4.86
CA THR A 73 -6.99 -2.00 4.35
C THR A 73 -5.90 -1.84 3.28
N MET A 74 -5.05 -2.86 3.14
CA MET A 74 -4.04 -2.89 2.08
C MET A 74 -4.69 -2.83 0.68
N GLU A 75 -5.80 -3.52 0.48
CA GLU A 75 -6.52 -3.54 -0.80
C GLU A 75 -6.93 -2.14 -1.25
N GLN A 76 -7.39 -1.29 -0.33
CA GLN A 76 -7.75 0.11 -0.63
C GLN A 76 -6.54 0.92 -1.08
N ILE A 77 -5.39 0.74 -0.42
CA ILE A 77 -4.13 1.43 -0.79
C ILE A 77 -3.69 0.99 -2.19
N VAL A 78 -3.70 -0.33 -2.46
CA VAL A 78 -3.37 -0.90 -3.78
C VAL A 78 -4.29 -0.35 -4.87
N GLU A 79 -5.58 -0.32 -4.60
CA GLU A 79 -6.56 0.19 -5.56
C GLU A 79 -6.37 1.69 -5.82
N TYR A 80 -6.12 2.49 -4.79
CA TYR A 80 -5.86 3.92 -4.94
C TYR A 80 -4.61 4.18 -5.79
N VAL A 81 -3.50 3.53 -5.45
CA VAL A 81 -2.22 3.66 -6.17
C VAL A 81 -2.37 3.19 -7.62
N SER A 82 -3.03 2.05 -7.83
CA SER A 82 -3.29 1.53 -9.17
C SER A 82 -4.14 2.50 -10.00
N ASN A 83 -5.17 3.09 -9.41
CA ASN A 83 -6.03 4.06 -10.10
C ASN A 83 -5.28 5.36 -10.45
N LYS A 84 -4.39 5.84 -9.56
CA LYS A 84 -3.54 7.00 -9.83
C LYS A 84 -2.53 6.75 -10.95
N LYS A 85 -1.86 5.59 -10.92
CA LYS A 85 -0.86 5.20 -11.93
C LYS A 85 -1.45 4.87 -13.30
N ASN A 86 -2.68 4.34 -13.36
CA ASN A 86 -3.35 4.06 -14.63
C ASN A 86 -3.95 5.30 -15.30
N ASN A 87 -4.20 6.37 -14.55
CA ASN A 87 -4.74 7.64 -15.05
C ASN A 87 -3.65 8.72 -15.31
N SER A 88 -2.37 8.37 -15.24
CA SER A 88 -1.22 9.28 -15.49
C SER A 88 -0.42 8.88 -16.72
#